data_AF-A0AAC9U0P9-F1
#
_entry.id   AF-A0AAC9U0P9-F1
#
_cell.length_a   1.000
_cell.length_b   1.000
_cell.length_c   1.000
_cell.angle_alpha   90.00
_cell.angle_beta   90.00
_cell.angle_gamma   90.00
#
_symmetry.space_group_name_H-M   'P 1'
#
loop_
_entity.id
_entity.type
_entity.pdbx_description
1 polymer ?
#
loop_
_entity_poly.entity_id
_entity_poly.type
_entity_poly.pdbx_seq_one_letter_code
_entity_poly.pdbx_strand_id
1 'polypeptide(L)'
;MDESSEQNKNPPMTSSATPCGLSKAQRILSGEESTKEFESYSNAMRALDKYIKGGDRYGAENASQEEQLKILAKDPDGLDLLDESNKAIAKVFSALSQLVIKALDIQPDPEKVKLVASSKTISELLINIKPVLGILLEDFKGVRPIIYIEGDEDSDENIQRFNLLKSAIACHLGNLPEQSTMFFDQLWGKVLGQENPNSKSLREEILKVQGVIESAKSYSKKGEPSRHSKNRQRKDYAISLYRKKSYQNPSQARITLYTAIAAYAKDINHPFSSEYQGMQTVYKWFLEEERIKNKLS
;
A
#
# COMPACT_ATOMS: atom_id res chain seq x y z
N MET A 1 -17.13 49.41 79.69
CA MET A 1 -16.09 50.42 79.46
C MET A 1 -14.77 49.70 79.67
N ASP A 2 -14.47 48.77 78.75
CA ASP A 2 -13.72 49.02 77.50
C ASP A 2 -12.23 48.81 77.83
N GLU A 3 -11.43 48.01 77.14
CA GLU A 3 -11.53 47.36 75.84
C GLU A 3 -10.53 46.19 75.82
N SER A 4 -10.96 45.10 75.21
CA SER A 4 -10.17 43.89 74.94
C SER A 4 -9.13 44.14 73.85
N SER A 5 -7.87 43.74 74.06
CA SER A 5 -6.85 43.70 73.00
C SER A 5 -6.34 42.26 72.80
N GLU A 6 -7.08 41.48 72.01
CA GLU A 6 -6.61 40.23 71.44
C GLU A 6 -5.71 40.53 70.23
N GLN A 7 -4.40 40.31 70.40
CA GLN A 7 -3.45 40.34 69.28
C GLN A 7 -3.54 39.04 68.48
N ASN A 8 -4.26 39.14 67.35
CA ASN A 8 -4.35 38.12 66.32
C ASN A 8 -3.02 38.07 65.52
N LYS A 9 -2.20 37.02 65.74
CA LYS A 9 -1.00 36.75 64.95
C LYS A 9 -1.38 35.94 63.71
N ASN A 10 -1.52 36.63 62.59
CA ASN A 10 -1.61 35.99 61.27
C ASN A 10 -0.30 35.25 60.94
N PRO A 11 -0.34 33.99 60.48
CA PRO A 11 0.83 33.34 59.90
C PRO A 11 1.11 33.91 58.49
N PRO A 12 2.39 33.97 58.06
CA PRO A 12 2.74 34.44 56.73
C PRO A 12 2.31 33.40 55.68
N MET A 13 1.43 33.81 54.77
CA MET A 13 1.18 33.08 53.53
C MET A 13 2.43 33.16 52.65
N THR A 14 3.29 32.15 52.71
CA THR A 14 4.29 31.91 51.66
C THR A 14 3.61 31.18 50.51
N SER A 15 2.90 31.95 49.68
CA SER A 15 2.55 31.59 48.31
C SER A 15 3.83 31.67 47.47
N SER A 16 4.57 30.56 47.39
CA SER A 16 5.54 30.38 46.31
C SER A 16 4.81 29.72 45.15
N ALA A 17 4.20 30.56 44.30
CA ALA A 17 3.75 30.13 42.98
C ALA A 17 5.00 29.79 42.17
N THR A 18 5.35 28.50 42.14
CA THR A 18 6.33 27.95 41.21
C THR A 18 5.89 28.32 39.78
N PRO A 19 6.77 28.83 38.90
CA PRO A 19 6.40 29.17 37.54
C PRO A 19 5.80 27.94 36.86
N CYS A 20 4.69 28.15 36.16
CA CYS A 20 3.98 27.18 35.33
C CYS A 20 4.96 26.59 34.30
N GLY A 21 5.67 25.53 34.68
CA GLY A 21 6.49 24.74 33.78
C GLY A 21 5.56 24.05 32.79
N LEU A 22 6.00 23.96 31.53
CA LEU A 22 5.29 23.20 30.51
C LEU A 22 4.90 21.82 31.05
N SER A 23 3.65 21.41 30.80
CA SER A 23 3.21 20.06 31.15
C SER A 23 4.13 19.05 30.48
N LYS A 24 4.25 17.83 31.03
CA LYS A 24 5.05 16.77 30.41
C LYS A 24 4.63 16.51 28.95
N ALA A 25 3.32 16.60 28.66
CA ALA A 25 2.82 16.62 27.29
C ALA A 25 3.46 17.71 26.43
N GLN A 26 3.47 18.96 26.92
CA GLN A 26 4.02 20.09 26.20
C GLN A 26 5.53 19.98 26.01
N ARG A 27 6.28 19.40 26.97
CA ARG A 27 7.73 19.16 26.87
C ARG A 27 8.10 18.05 25.87
N ILE A 28 7.31 16.98 25.83
CA ILE A 28 7.47 15.92 24.83
C ILE A 28 7.13 16.46 23.43
N LEU A 29 6.05 17.24 23.31
CA LEU A 29 5.63 17.85 22.03
C LEU A 29 6.57 18.97 21.56
N SER A 30 7.20 19.72 22.46
CA SER A 30 8.20 20.74 22.14
C SER A 30 9.58 20.18 21.84
N GLY A 31 9.78 18.87 22.02
CA GLY A 31 11.08 18.21 21.84
C GLY A 31 12.08 18.45 22.97
N GLU A 32 11.65 19.02 24.10
CA GLU A 32 12.46 19.20 25.31
C GLU A 32 12.73 17.88 26.04
N GLU A 33 11.89 16.86 25.83
CA GLU A 33 12.02 15.55 26.46
C GLU A 33 11.85 14.43 25.41
N SER A 34 12.94 13.74 25.05
CA SER A 34 12.91 12.59 24.13
C SER A 34 12.50 11.31 24.86
N THR A 35 11.48 10.62 24.36
CA THR A 35 11.05 9.31 24.85
C THR A 35 11.28 8.22 23.80
N LYS A 36 11.40 6.96 24.23
CA LYS A 36 11.45 5.80 23.31
C LYS A 36 10.27 5.76 22.35
N GLU A 37 9.13 6.34 22.76
CA GLU A 37 7.92 6.45 21.95
C GLU A 37 8.02 7.54 20.90
N PHE A 38 8.69 8.66 21.19
CA PHE A 38 9.03 9.66 20.18
C PHE A 38 9.98 9.10 19.13
N GLU A 39 10.96 8.29 19.53
CA GLU A 39 11.81 7.54 18.59
C GLU A 39 11.00 6.54 17.75
N SER A 40 10.08 5.81 18.37
CA SER A 40 9.15 4.89 17.68
C SER A 40 8.30 5.63 16.63
N TYR A 41 7.72 6.77 17.00
CA TYR A 41 6.97 7.63 16.10
C TYR A 41 7.84 8.18 14.97
N SER A 42 9.03 8.71 15.27
CA SER A 42 9.96 9.23 14.27
C SER A 42 10.39 8.14 13.27
N ASN A 43 10.67 6.92 13.77
CA ASN A 43 11.02 5.78 12.91
C ASN A 43 9.84 5.35 12.04
N ALA A 44 8.62 5.35 12.57
CA ALA A 44 7.41 5.05 11.79
C ALA A 44 7.17 6.12 10.70
N MET A 45 7.34 7.40 11.03
CA MET A 45 7.24 8.50 10.06
C MET A 45 8.31 8.43 8.98
N ARG A 46 9.55 8.06 9.30
CA ARG A 46 10.60 7.82 8.30
C ARG A 46 10.28 6.64 7.39
N ALA A 47 9.68 5.57 7.93
CA ALA A 47 9.24 4.44 7.13
C ALA A 47 8.12 4.85 6.16
N LEU A 48 7.16 5.66 6.63
CA LEU A 48 6.10 6.23 5.80
C LEU A 48 6.64 7.19 4.74
N ASP A 49 7.56 8.09 5.09
CA ASP A 49 8.21 9.02 4.14
C ASP A 49 9.00 8.26 3.06
N LYS A 50 9.75 7.23 3.44
CA LYS A 50 10.43 6.35 2.48
C LYS A 50 9.44 5.68 1.53
N TYR A 51 8.27 5.29 2.04
CA TYR A 51 7.22 4.70 1.23
C TYR A 51 6.56 5.71 0.29
N ILE A 52 6.18 6.90 0.79
CA ILE A 52 5.57 7.98 -0.03
C ILE A 52 6.52 8.36 -1.17
N LYS A 53 7.81 8.53 -0.88
CA LYS A 53 8.85 8.77 -1.90
C LYS A 53 9.08 7.59 -2.85
N GLY A 54 8.79 6.37 -2.40
CA GLY A 54 8.72 5.19 -3.25
C GLY A 54 7.48 5.22 -4.15
N GLY A 55 6.36 5.73 -3.64
CA GLY A 55 5.09 5.94 -4.33
C GLY A 55 5.16 7.00 -5.43
N ASP A 56 6.03 8.00 -5.29
CA ASP A 56 6.32 8.99 -6.35
C ASP A 56 6.81 8.34 -7.65
N ARG A 57 7.34 7.11 -7.59
CA ARG A 57 7.70 6.32 -8.79
C ARG A 57 6.49 6.00 -9.68
N TYR A 58 5.28 6.10 -9.13
CA TYR A 58 4.04 5.82 -9.84
C TYR A 58 3.37 7.09 -10.39
N GLY A 59 3.94 8.28 -10.19
CA GLY A 59 3.54 9.52 -10.87
C GLY A 59 2.07 9.90 -10.68
N ALA A 60 1.48 9.51 -9.56
CA ALA A 60 0.03 9.42 -9.39
C ALA A 60 -0.61 10.57 -8.60
N GLU A 61 0.09 11.70 -8.40
CA GLU A 61 -0.42 12.83 -7.60
C GLU A 61 -1.79 13.36 -8.10
N ASN A 62 -2.17 13.05 -9.35
CA ASN A 62 -3.48 13.41 -9.93
C ASN A 62 -4.19 12.22 -10.63
N ALA A 63 -3.72 10.99 -10.43
CA ALA A 63 -4.31 9.83 -11.07
C ALA A 63 -5.62 9.46 -10.35
N SER A 64 -6.64 9.09 -11.13
CA SER A 64 -7.86 8.52 -10.56
C SER A 64 -7.55 7.23 -9.78
N GLN A 65 -8.40 6.85 -8.82
CA GLN A 65 -8.23 5.61 -8.05
C GLN A 65 -8.09 4.38 -8.97
N GLU A 66 -8.81 4.36 -10.10
CA GLU A 66 -8.72 3.30 -11.11
C GLU A 66 -7.36 3.29 -11.84
N GLU A 67 -6.77 4.45 -12.09
CA GLU A 67 -5.42 4.56 -12.67
C GLU A 67 -4.34 4.12 -11.69
N GLN A 68 -4.45 4.51 -10.42
CA GLN A 68 -3.56 4.07 -9.36
C GLN A 68 -3.57 2.55 -9.21
N LEU A 69 -4.77 1.95 -9.23
CA LEU A 69 -4.97 0.49 -9.24
C LEU A 69 -4.28 -0.17 -10.44
N LYS A 70 -4.46 0.37 -11.65
CA LYS A 70 -3.82 -0.17 -12.86
C LYS A 70 -2.31 -0.03 -12.82
N ILE A 71 -1.77 1.01 -12.19
CA ILE A 71 -0.33 1.21 -12.04
C ILE A 71 0.23 0.17 -11.06
N LEU A 72 -0.37 0.03 -9.87
CA LEU A 72 0.02 -0.98 -8.88
C LEU A 72 -0.09 -2.40 -9.45
N ALA A 73 -1.16 -2.72 -10.16
CA ALA A 73 -1.35 -4.06 -10.74
C ALA A 73 -0.37 -4.39 -11.88
N LYS A 74 0.27 -3.40 -12.50
CA LYS A 74 1.30 -3.63 -13.53
C LYS A 74 2.68 -3.91 -12.92
N ASP A 75 2.91 -3.45 -11.70
CA ASP A 75 4.12 -3.70 -10.95
C ASP A 75 4.08 -5.12 -10.34
N PRO A 76 5.11 -5.96 -10.58
CA PRO A 76 5.23 -7.27 -9.92
C PRO A 76 5.15 -7.19 -8.39
N ASP A 77 5.65 -6.10 -7.80
CA ASP A 77 5.76 -5.90 -6.36
C ASP A 77 4.64 -4.97 -5.83
N GLY A 78 3.69 -4.55 -6.68
CA GLY A 78 2.69 -3.54 -6.34
C GLY A 78 1.77 -3.93 -5.18
N LEU A 79 1.49 -5.23 -5.01
CA LEU A 79 0.67 -5.71 -3.89
C LEU A 79 1.43 -5.66 -2.57
N ASP A 80 2.69 -6.10 -2.59
CA ASP A 80 3.56 -6.06 -1.42
C ASP A 80 3.80 -4.62 -0.97
N LEU A 81 3.93 -3.69 -1.92
CA LEU A 81 4.04 -2.25 -1.63
C LEU A 81 2.78 -1.69 -0.95
N LEU A 82 1.58 -2.02 -1.45
CA LEU A 82 0.34 -1.61 -0.79
C LEU A 82 0.27 -2.17 0.64
N ASP A 83 0.62 -3.44 0.82
CA ASP A 83 0.59 -4.12 2.10
C ASP A 83 1.59 -3.51 3.11
N GLU A 84 2.80 -3.19 2.64
CA GLU A 84 3.81 -2.48 3.43
C GLU A 84 3.38 -1.06 3.81
N SER A 85 2.73 -0.33 2.89
CA SER A 85 2.16 1.00 3.14
C SER A 85 1.17 0.98 4.29
N ASN A 86 0.15 0.12 4.18
CA ASN A 86 -0.92 0.02 5.16
C ASN A 86 -0.36 -0.37 6.53
N LYS A 87 0.64 -1.25 6.56
CA LYS A 87 1.37 -1.61 7.77
C LYS A 87 2.18 -0.45 8.36
N ALA A 88 2.83 0.35 7.52
CA ALA A 88 3.59 1.53 7.96
C ALA A 88 2.66 2.60 8.55
N ILE A 89 1.54 2.88 7.88
CA ILE A 89 0.49 3.81 8.36
C ILE A 89 -0.05 3.34 9.71
N ALA A 90 -0.44 2.07 9.84
CA ALA A 90 -0.94 1.53 11.11
C ALA A 90 0.07 1.70 12.27
N LYS A 91 1.36 1.48 12.00
CA LYS A 91 2.44 1.69 12.99
C LYS A 91 2.58 3.15 13.41
N VAL A 92 2.47 4.10 12.47
CA VAL A 92 2.50 5.55 12.79
C VAL A 92 1.37 5.90 13.75
N PHE A 93 0.16 5.44 13.47
CA PHE A 93 -1.00 5.73 14.32
C PHE A 93 -0.90 5.04 15.70
N SER A 94 -0.35 3.84 15.77
CA SER A 94 -0.08 3.17 17.05
C SER A 94 0.92 3.95 17.90
N ALA A 95 2.06 4.34 17.31
CA ALA A 95 3.06 5.15 18.00
C ALA A 95 2.50 6.51 18.45
N LEU A 96 1.70 7.17 17.61
CA LEU A 96 1.03 8.42 17.96
C LEU A 96 0.06 8.25 19.13
N SER A 97 -0.72 7.16 19.14
CA SER A 97 -1.67 6.87 20.23
C SER A 97 -0.96 6.68 21.57
N GLN A 98 0.17 5.96 21.55
CA GLN A 98 1.01 5.78 22.74
C GLN A 98 1.64 7.09 23.21
N LEU A 99 2.13 7.91 22.28
CA LEU A 99 2.70 9.23 22.57
C LEU A 99 1.65 10.12 23.26
N VAL A 100 0.45 10.18 22.69
CA VAL A 100 -0.68 10.93 23.28
C VAL A 100 -0.96 10.42 24.69
N ILE A 101 -1.15 9.12 24.86
CA ILE A 101 -1.53 8.56 26.15
C ILE A 101 -0.43 8.75 27.23
N LYS A 102 0.84 8.69 26.86
CA LYS A 102 1.94 9.03 27.78
C LYS A 102 2.02 10.52 28.09
N ALA A 103 1.80 11.37 27.09
CA ALA A 103 1.78 12.83 27.25
C ALA A 103 0.72 13.25 28.27
N LEU A 104 -0.41 12.54 28.30
CA LEU A 104 -1.48 12.71 29.27
C LEU A 104 -1.07 12.43 30.74
N ASP A 105 0.12 11.86 30.99
CA ASP A 105 0.72 11.59 32.30
C ASP A 105 -0.24 10.96 33.31
N ILE A 106 -1.08 10.04 32.82
CA ILE A 106 -2.14 9.46 33.63
C ILE A 106 -1.52 8.49 34.63
N GLN A 107 -1.58 8.85 35.91
CA GLN A 107 -1.16 7.95 36.97
C GLN A 107 -2.06 6.71 36.99
N PRO A 108 -1.50 5.52 37.29
CA PRO A 108 -2.30 4.31 37.38
C PRO A 108 -3.44 4.46 38.40
N ASP A 109 -4.65 4.10 37.99
CA ASP A 109 -5.86 4.31 38.79
C ASP A 109 -6.82 3.13 38.59
N PRO A 110 -6.86 2.16 39.54
CA PRO A 110 -7.68 0.97 39.45
C PRO A 110 -9.17 1.23 39.29
N GLU A 111 -9.69 2.34 39.85
CA GLU A 111 -11.10 2.69 39.71
C GLU A 111 -11.39 3.23 38.31
N LYS A 112 -10.50 4.05 37.74
CA LYS A 112 -10.61 4.45 36.32
C LYS A 112 -10.48 3.29 35.36
N VAL A 113 -9.63 2.29 35.66
CA VAL A 113 -9.52 1.06 34.86
C VAL A 113 -10.89 0.39 34.76
N LYS A 114 -11.61 0.22 35.88
CA LYS A 114 -12.95 -0.38 35.89
C LYS A 114 -13.94 0.46 35.09
N LEU A 115 -13.94 1.78 35.26
CA LEU A 115 -14.82 2.68 34.52
C LEU A 115 -14.59 2.60 33.00
N VAL A 116 -13.33 2.67 32.57
CA VAL A 116 -12.95 2.52 31.15
C VAL A 116 -13.33 1.14 30.61
N ALA A 117 -13.02 0.06 31.33
CA ALA A 117 -13.33 -1.31 30.90
C ALA A 117 -14.84 -1.55 30.79
N SER A 118 -15.62 -0.91 31.65
CA SER A 118 -17.09 -1.01 31.68
C SER A 118 -17.81 -0.11 30.67
N SER A 119 -17.07 0.79 30.00
CA SER A 119 -17.66 1.73 29.04
C SER A 119 -18.27 0.98 27.86
N LYS A 120 -19.51 1.34 27.50
CA LYS A 120 -20.28 0.74 26.40
C LYS A 120 -20.24 1.58 25.13
N THR A 121 -20.02 2.89 25.28
CA THR A 121 -19.97 3.82 24.16
C THR A 121 -18.66 4.62 24.18
N ILE A 122 -18.27 5.19 23.03
CA ILE A 122 -17.15 6.13 22.99
C ILE A 122 -17.44 7.34 23.88
N SER A 123 -18.67 7.85 23.88
CA SER A 123 -19.04 8.98 24.74
C SER A 123 -18.77 8.69 26.23
N GLU A 124 -19.17 7.51 26.73
CA GLU A 124 -18.89 7.09 28.11
C GLU A 124 -17.38 6.95 28.36
N LEU A 125 -16.66 6.30 27.46
CA LEU A 125 -15.21 6.15 27.52
C LEU A 125 -14.54 7.53 27.63
N LEU A 126 -14.91 8.46 26.76
CA LEU A 126 -14.39 9.83 26.71
C LEU A 126 -14.70 10.61 27.98
N ILE A 127 -15.90 10.46 28.57
CA ILE A 127 -16.27 11.08 29.84
C ILE A 127 -15.37 10.58 30.98
N ASN A 128 -15.11 9.28 31.03
CA ASN A 128 -14.29 8.64 32.05
C ASN A 128 -12.81 9.05 31.98
N ILE A 129 -12.35 9.52 30.82
CA ILE A 129 -10.99 10.03 30.58
C ILE A 129 -10.94 11.56 30.38
N LYS A 130 -12.09 12.25 30.50
CA LYS A 130 -12.27 13.67 30.14
C LYS A 130 -11.44 14.68 30.95
N PRO A 131 -11.12 14.48 32.25
CA PRO A 131 -10.23 15.41 32.97
C PRO A 131 -8.84 15.52 32.31
N VAL A 132 -8.50 14.57 31.45
CA VAL A 132 -7.19 14.40 30.84
C VAL A 132 -7.21 14.80 29.35
N LEU A 133 -8.32 14.62 28.63
CA LEU A 133 -8.40 14.74 27.17
C LEU A 133 -9.14 16.00 26.66
N GLY A 134 -9.58 16.89 27.54
CA GLY A 134 -10.39 18.08 27.18
C GLY A 134 -9.78 19.00 26.11
N ILE A 135 -8.46 19.01 25.95
CA ILE A 135 -7.75 19.82 24.93
C ILE A 135 -7.62 19.08 23.59
N LEU A 136 -7.50 17.75 23.60
CA LEU A 136 -7.38 16.96 22.38
C LEU A 136 -8.75 16.72 21.74
N LEU A 137 -9.81 16.51 22.53
CA LEU A 137 -11.10 16.05 22.00
C LEU A 137 -11.93 17.10 21.23
N GLU A 138 -11.73 18.40 21.46
CA GLU A 138 -12.47 19.44 20.72
C GLU A 138 -12.09 19.48 19.22
N ASP A 139 -10.87 19.04 18.88
CA ASP A 139 -10.37 18.94 17.49
C ASP A 139 -10.44 17.51 16.90
N PHE A 140 -10.79 16.49 17.70
CA PHE A 140 -10.88 15.09 17.26
C PHE A 140 -12.15 14.75 16.43
N LYS A 141 -12.82 15.75 15.84
CA LYS A 141 -13.88 15.51 14.82
C LYS A 141 -13.39 14.60 13.69
N GLY A 142 -12.08 14.61 13.39
CA GLY A 142 -11.45 13.74 12.40
C GLY A 142 -11.19 12.29 12.85
N VAL A 143 -11.26 11.97 14.15
CA VAL A 143 -10.97 10.62 14.67
C VAL A 143 -12.22 9.76 14.85
N ARG A 144 -13.37 10.40 15.05
CA ARG A 144 -14.67 9.71 15.12
C ARG A 144 -14.94 8.87 13.85
N PRO A 145 -14.72 9.37 12.62
CA PRO A 145 -14.84 8.58 11.38
C PRO A 145 -13.76 7.50 11.22
N ILE A 146 -12.66 7.61 11.97
CA ILE A 146 -11.56 6.65 11.91
C ILE A 146 -11.87 5.44 12.82
N ILE A 147 -12.46 5.67 13.99
CA ILE A 147 -12.86 4.57 14.90
C ILE A 147 -14.18 3.94 14.43
N TYR A 148 -15.11 4.76 13.94
CA TYR A 148 -16.34 4.32 13.29
C TYR A 148 -16.20 4.57 11.80
N ILE A 149 -15.85 3.52 11.04
CA ILE A 149 -16.04 3.57 9.59
C ILE A 149 -17.51 3.89 9.35
N GLU A 150 -17.79 4.86 8.46
CA GLU A 150 -19.14 5.25 8.04
C GLU A 150 -20.04 3.99 7.90
N GLY A 151 -20.97 3.81 8.85
CA GLY A 151 -21.69 2.55 8.98
C GLY A 151 -22.41 2.38 10.32
N ASP A 152 -23.00 1.21 10.51
CA ASP A 152 -23.76 0.83 11.70
C ASP A 152 -22.86 0.75 12.94
N GLU A 153 -23.14 1.57 13.96
CA GLU A 153 -22.42 1.58 15.24
C GLU A 153 -22.49 0.22 15.94
N ASP A 154 -23.53 -0.57 15.66
CA ASP A 154 -23.78 -1.88 16.24
C ASP A 154 -23.16 -3.04 15.43
N SER A 155 -22.40 -2.74 14.37
CA SER A 155 -21.69 -3.79 13.64
C SER A 155 -20.62 -4.45 14.52
N ASP A 156 -20.48 -5.79 14.41
CA ASP A 156 -19.48 -6.57 15.15
C ASP A 156 -18.06 -6.01 15.01
N GLU A 157 -17.74 -5.44 13.85
CA GLU A 157 -16.44 -4.85 13.57
C GLU A 157 -16.21 -3.54 14.36
N ASN A 158 -17.22 -2.67 14.43
CA ASN A 158 -17.15 -1.44 15.21
C ASN A 158 -17.10 -1.74 16.71
N ILE A 159 -17.87 -2.74 17.18
CA ILE A 159 -17.80 -3.24 18.56
C ILE A 159 -16.39 -3.76 18.88
N GLN A 160 -15.77 -4.53 17.98
CA GLN A 160 -14.40 -5.01 18.16
C GLN A 160 -13.38 -3.86 18.24
N ARG A 161 -13.45 -2.88 17.34
CA ARG A 161 -12.55 -1.71 17.37
C ARG A 161 -12.71 -0.90 18.64
N PHE A 162 -13.94 -0.65 19.06
CA PHE A 162 -14.21 0.00 20.34
C PHE A 162 -13.64 -0.80 21.53
N ASN A 163 -13.80 -2.13 21.52
CA ASN A 163 -13.25 -3.01 22.55
C ASN A 163 -11.71 -3.02 22.58
N LEU A 164 -11.04 -2.88 21.43
CA LEU A 164 -9.58 -2.73 21.36
C LEU A 164 -9.14 -1.39 21.95
N LEU A 165 -9.80 -0.29 21.56
CA LEU A 165 -9.49 1.04 22.07
C LEU A 165 -9.64 1.12 23.60
N LYS A 166 -10.77 0.65 24.14
CA LYS A 166 -11.00 0.69 25.59
C LYS A 166 -10.04 -0.22 26.34
N SER A 167 -9.69 -1.39 25.79
CA SER A 167 -8.69 -2.29 26.38
C SER A 167 -7.32 -1.66 26.40
N ALA A 168 -6.92 -0.99 25.31
CA ALA A 168 -5.64 -0.30 25.23
C ALA A 168 -5.50 0.79 26.31
N ILE A 169 -6.56 1.60 26.48
CA ILE A 169 -6.60 2.65 27.51
C ILE A 169 -6.63 2.04 28.92
N ALA A 170 -7.46 1.02 29.17
CA ALA A 170 -7.54 0.34 30.46
C ALA A 170 -6.20 -0.27 30.86
N CYS A 171 -5.50 -0.93 29.93
CA CYS A 171 -4.16 -1.45 30.17
C CYS A 171 -3.18 -0.34 30.53
N HIS A 172 -3.21 0.81 29.85
CA HIS A 172 -2.35 1.93 30.21
C HIS A 172 -2.63 2.45 31.63
N LEU A 173 -3.90 2.67 31.96
CA LEU A 173 -4.34 3.07 33.30
C LEU A 173 -4.02 2.03 34.38
N GLY A 174 -3.86 0.76 34.00
CA GLY A 174 -3.45 -0.33 34.87
C GLY A 174 -1.94 -0.51 34.98
N ASN A 175 -1.13 0.40 34.43
CA ASN A 175 0.33 0.29 34.34
C ASN A 175 0.81 -0.95 33.55
N LEU A 176 0.08 -1.31 32.49
CA LEU A 176 0.39 -2.40 31.55
C LEU A 176 0.66 -1.84 30.14
N PRO A 177 1.77 -1.08 29.96
CA PRO A 177 2.05 -0.36 28.73
C PRO A 177 2.33 -1.25 27.51
N GLU A 178 2.86 -2.45 27.73
CA GLU A 178 3.13 -3.42 26.64
C GLU A 178 1.82 -3.96 26.06
N GLN A 179 0.87 -4.33 26.91
CA GLN A 179 -0.45 -4.79 26.51
C GLN A 179 -1.24 -3.66 25.85
N SER A 180 -1.13 -2.44 26.38
CA SER A 180 -1.69 -1.24 25.76
C SER A 180 -1.20 -1.06 24.31
N THR A 181 0.12 -1.19 24.11
CA THR A 181 0.77 -1.13 22.79
C THR A 181 0.21 -2.19 21.84
N MET A 182 0.12 -3.44 22.30
CA MET A 182 -0.44 -4.54 21.49
C MET A 182 -1.88 -4.26 21.05
N PHE A 183 -2.73 -3.71 21.93
CA PHE A 183 -4.11 -3.38 21.56
C PHE A 183 -4.19 -2.21 20.58
N PHE A 184 -3.30 -1.21 20.69
CA PHE A 184 -3.22 -0.15 19.68
C PHE A 184 -2.76 -0.70 18.33
N ASP A 185 -1.76 -1.58 18.30
CA ASP A 185 -1.31 -2.21 17.06
C ASP A 185 -2.45 -3.00 16.39
N GLN A 186 -3.24 -3.73 17.16
CA GLN A 186 -4.41 -4.45 16.66
C GLN A 186 -5.52 -3.52 16.17
N LEU A 187 -5.82 -2.44 16.92
CA LEU A 187 -6.81 -1.45 16.53
C LEU A 187 -6.44 -0.83 15.18
N TRP A 188 -5.22 -0.33 15.05
CA TRP A 188 -4.77 0.33 13.84
C TRP A 188 -4.55 -0.64 12.68
N GLY A 189 -4.21 -1.89 12.95
CA GLY A 189 -4.23 -2.96 11.95
C GLY A 189 -5.62 -3.18 11.35
N LYS A 190 -6.68 -3.11 12.17
CA LYS A 190 -8.08 -3.22 11.71
C LYS A 190 -8.60 -1.98 11.01
N VAL A 191 -8.18 -0.80 11.45
CA VAL A 191 -8.69 0.47 10.91
C VAL A 191 -7.94 0.89 9.65
N LEU A 192 -6.63 0.70 9.59
CA LEU A 192 -5.76 1.23 8.53
C LEU A 192 -4.89 0.15 7.86
N GLY A 193 -4.78 -1.03 8.48
CA GLY A 193 -3.98 -2.13 7.96
C GLY A 193 -4.74 -3.05 6.99
N GLN A 194 -4.14 -4.20 6.70
CA GLN A 194 -4.71 -5.22 5.80
C GLN A 194 -6.05 -5.79 6.27
N GLU A 195 -6.38 -5.65 7.56
CA GLU A 195 -7.65 -6.14 8.09
C GLU A 195 -8.82 -5.21 7.73
N ASN A 196 -8.54 -3.96 7.33
CA ASN A 196 -9.54 -2.99 6.91
C ASN A 196 -10.30 -3.46 5.65
N PRO A 197 -11.65 -3.40 5.62
CA PRO A 197 -12.45 -3.81 4.47
C PRO A 197 -12.10 -3.12 3.14
N ASN A 198 -11.83 -1.82 3.17
CA ASN A 198 -11.42 -1.06 1.98
C ASN A 198 -10.05 -1.53 1.48
N SER A 199 -9.11 -1.81 2.38
CA SER A 199 -7.80 -2.35 2.03
C SER A 199 -7.91 -3.76 1.42
N LYS A 200 -8.80 -4.61 1.97
CA LYS A 200 -9.08 -5.93 1.39
C LYS A 200 -9.70 -5.83 -0.01
N SER A 201 -10.71 -4.99 -0.17
CA SER A 201 -11.36 -4.75 -1.47
C SER A 201 -10.34 -4.26 -2.51
N LEU A 202 -9.50 -3.30 -2.13
CA LEU A 202 -8.46 -2.77 -3.01
C LEU A 202 -7.45 -3.86 -3.42
N ARG A 203 -7.02 -4.70 -2.46
CA ARG A 203 -6.14 -5.84 -2.70
C ARG A 203 -6.77 -6.87 -3.66
N GLU A 204 -8.04 -7.19 -3.48
CA GLU A 204 -8.79 -8.09 -4.38
C GLU A 204 -8.89 -7.51 -5.80
N GLU A 205 -9.11 -6.21 -5.94
CA GLU A 205 -9.13 -5.53 -7.23
C GLU A 205 -7.77 -5.59 -7.94
N ILE A 206 -6.67 -5.33 -7.22
CA ILE A 206 -5.30 -5.44 -7.77
C ILE A 206 -5.04 -6.86 -8.28
N LEU A 207 -5.36 -7.87 -7.46
CA LEU A 207 -5.20 -9.29 -7.84
C LEU A 207 -6.02 -9.65 -9.08
N LYS A 208 -7.26 -9.14 -9.17
CA LYS A 208 -8.12 -9.34 -10.35
C LYS A 208 -7.49 -8.74 -11.60
N VAL A 209 -6.96 -7.52 -11.51
CA VAL A 209 -6.29 -6.86 -12.66
C VAL A 209 -5.01 -7.58 -13.04
N GLN A 210 -4.20 -8.02 -12.08
CA GLN A 210 -3.01 -8.85 -12.32
C GLN A 210 -3.38 -10.15 -13.06
N GLY A 211 -4.42 -10.85 -12.62
CA GLY A 211 -4.91 -12.07 -13.29
C GLY A 211 -5.37 -11.81 -14.74
N VAL A 212 -6.01 -10.66 -15.00
CA VAL A 212 -6.36 -10.25 -16.37
C VAL A 212 -5.12 -10.01 -17.22
N ILE A 213 -4.11 -9.30 -16.69
CA ILE A 213 -2.85 -9.03 -17.39
C ILE A 213 -2.10 -10.33 -17.71
N GLU A 214 -2.01 -11.25 -16.75
CA GLU A 214 -1.35 -12.55 -16.95
C GLU A 214 -2.09 -13.41 -17.98
N SER A 215 -3.42 -13.45 -17.89
CA SER A 215 -4.25 -14.14 -18.87
C SER A 215 -4.02 -13.57 -20.27
N ALA A 216 -4.02 -12.24 -20.43
CA ALA A 216 -3.74 -11.58 -21.70
C ALA A 216 -2.33 -11.92 -22.23
N LYS A 217 -1.30 -11.94 -21.35
CA LYS A 217 0.07 -12.37 -21.71
C LYS A 217 0.08 -13.83 -22.18
N SER A 218 -0.63 -14.72 -21.49
CA SER A 218 -0.75 -16.14 -21.84
C SER A 218 -1.45 -16.34 -23.18
N TYR A 219 -2.57 -15.66 -23.42
CA TYR A 219 -3.28 -15.70 -24.70
C TYR A 219 -2.45 -15.11 -25.85
N SER A 220 -1.70 -14.02 -25.59
CA SER A 220 -0.78 -13.45 -26.58
C SER A 220 0.31 -14.47 -26.98
N LYS A 221 0.93 -15.12 -25.99
CA LYS A 221 1.94 -16.18 -26.21
C LYS A 221 1.36 -17.42 -26.88
N LYS A 222 0.11 -17.80 -26.61
CA LYS A 222 -0.58 -18.91 -27.30
C LYS A 222 -1.02 -18.55 -28.73
N GLY A 223 -1.36 -17.29 -28.96
CA GLY A 223 -1.74 -16.76 -30.26
C GLY A 223 -0.56 -16.54 -31.21
N GLU A 224 0.63 -16.22 -30.68
CA GLU A 224 1.86 -16.01 -31.46
C GLU A 224 2.24 -17.22 -32.34
N PRO A 225 2.20 -18.47 -31.84
CA PRO A 225 2.39 -19.66 -32.67
C PRO A 225 1.41 -19.79 -33.83
N SER A 226 0.13 -19.48 -33.57
CA SER A 226 -0.97 -19.57 -34.53
C SER A 226 -0.91 -18.44 -35.57
N ARG A 227 -0.68 -17.19 -35.15
CA ARG A 227 -0.55 -16.00 -36.01
C ARG A 227 0.61 -16.12 -37.00
N HIS A 228 1.70 -16.79 -36.60
CA HIS A 228 2.88 -16.99 -37.45
C HIS A 228 2.98 -18.39 -38.08
N SER A 229 2.02 -19.29 -37.86
CA SER A 229 2.11 -20.68 -38.35
C SER A 229 2.14 -20.72 -39.87
N LYS A 230 1.21 -20.03 -40.54
CA LYS A 230 1.15 -19.97 -42.01
C LYS A 230 2.37 -19.30 -42.61
N ASN A 231 2.92 -18.28 -41.95
CA ASN A 231 4.15 -17.64 -42.42
C ASN A 231 5.37 -18.57 -42.28
N ARG A 232 5.45 -19.36 -41.20
CA ARG A 232 6.45 -20.42 -41.06
C ARG A 232 6.31 -21.48 -42.15
N GLN A 233 5.09 -21.96 -42.41
CA GLN A 233 4.85 -22.91 -43.50
C GLN A 233 5.32 -22.38 -44.86
N ARG A 234 5.06 -21.10 -45.18
CA ARG A 234 5.60 -20.47 -46.41
C ARG A 234 7.13 -20.44 -46.42
N LYS A 235 7.76 -20.06 -45.31
CA LYS A 235 9.22 -20.02 -45.18
C LYS A 235 9.81 -21.42 -45.34
N ASP A 236 9.29 -22.42 -44.63
CA ASP A 236 9.76 -23.79 -44.66
C ASP A 236 9.62 -24.40 -46.06
N TYR A 237 8.48 -24.17 -46.73
CA TYR A 237 8.30 -24.57 -48.12
C TYR A 237 9.32 -23.91 -49.06
N ALA A 238 9.51 -22.59 -48.94
CA ALA A 238 10.49 -21.86 -49.75
C ALA A 238 11.93 -22.37 -49.52
N ILE A 239 12.34 -22.57 -48.26
CA ILE A 239 13.66 -23.12 -47.93
C ILE A 239 13.80 -24.55 -48.44
N SER A 240 12.76 -25.37 -48.38
CA SER A 240 12.78 -26.74 -48.91
C SER A 240 13.05 -26.76 -50.42
N LEU A 241 12.44 -25.84 -51.19
CA LEU A 241 12.70 -25.69 -52.62
C LEU A 241 14.12 -25.18 -52.88
N TYR A 242 14.55 -24.19 -52.09
CA TYR A 242 15.88 -23.61 -52.22
C TYR A 242 17.00 -24.61 -51.90
N ARG A 243 16.79 -25.55 -50.98
CA ARG A 243 17.77 -26.60 -50.66
C ARG A 243 17.86 -27.71 -51.72
N LYS A 244 16.85 -27.90 -52.57
CA LYS A 244 16.81 -28.98 -53.58
C LYS A 244 17.77 -28.75 -54.75
N LYS A 245 18.20 -27.52 -55.01
CA LYS A 245 19.06 -27.17 -56.13
C LYS A 245 20.08 -26.13 -55.72
N SER A 246 21.27 -26.19 -56.32
CA SER A 246 22.25 -25.12 -56.17
C SER A 246 21.91 -23.94 -57.08
N TYR A 247 21.94 -22.73 -56.53
CA TYR A 247 21.71 -21.47 -57.24
C TYR A 247 22.95 -20.60 -57.09
N GLN A 248 23.24 -19.74 -58.08
CA GLN A 248 24.44 -18.90 -58.03
C GLN A 248 24.36 -17.84 -56.93
N ASN A 249 23.15 -17.35 -56.62
CA ASN A 249 22.89 -16.43 -55.53
C ASN A 249 21.40 -16.45 -55.14
N PRO A 250 21.04 -15.90 -53.96
CA PRO A 250 19.65 -15.85 -53.47
C PRO A 250 18.71 -15.03 -54.37
N SER A 251 19.23 -14.05 -55.10
CA SER A 251 18.43 -13.19 -55.99
C SER A 251 17.92 -13.99 -57.19
N GLN A 252 18.80 -14.79 -57.80
CA GLN A 252 18.44 -15.73 -58.87
C GLN A 252 17.44 -16.76 -58.37
N ALA A 253 17.71 -17.40 -57.24
CA ALA A 253 16.84 -18.42 -56.66
C ALA A 253 15.42 -17.90 -56.42
N ARG A 254 15.30 -16.68 -55.88
CA ARG A 254 14.00 -16.02 -55.68
C ARG A 254 13.24 -15.89 -56.99
N ILE A 255 13.86 -15.31 -58.03
CA ILE A 255 13.17 -15.08 -59.31
C ILE A 255 12.64 -16.40 -59.88
N THR A 256 13.45 -17.47 -59.80
CA THR A 256 13.08 -18.80 -60.29
C THR A 256 11.98 -19.47 -59.45
N LEU A 257 12.06 -19.37 -58.12
CA LEU A 257 11.19 -20.14 -57.22
C LEU A 257 9.92 -19.40 -56.80
N TYR A 258 9.85 -18.07 -56.98
CA TYR A 258 8.78 -17.26 -56.43
C TYR A 258 7.39 -17.71 -56.89
N THR A 259 7.21 -18.06 -58.17
CA THR A 259 5.92 -18.52 -58.69
C THR A 259 5.38 -19.74 -57.94
N ALA A 260 6.23 -20.73 -57.67
CA ALA A 260 5.84 -21.93 -56.91
C ALA A 260 5.55 -21.62 -55.43
N ILE A 261 6.35 -20.74 -54.82
CA ILE A 261 6.16 -20.31 -53.43
C ILE A 261 4.86 -19.50 -53.28
N ALA A 262 4.55 -18.65 -54.25
CA ALA A 262 3.33 -17.85 -54.28
C ALA A 262 2.07 -18.70 -54.51
N ALA A 263 2.17 -19.76 -55.34
CA ALA A 263 1.10 -20.73 -55.51
C ALA A 263 0.80 -21.45 -54.19
N TYR A 264 1.83 -22.00 -53.52
CA TYR A 264 1.67 -22.64 -52.22
C TYR A 264 1.10 -21.68 -51.15
N ALA A 265 1.54 -20.41 -51.15
CA ALA A 265 1.00 -19.38 -50.25
C ALA A 265 -0.51 -19.15 -50.46
N LYS A 266 -1.00 -19.24 -51.70
CA LYS A 266 -2.44 -19.19 -52.00
C LYS A 266 -3.15 -20.44 -51.49
N ASP A 267 -2.57 -21.62 -51.70
CA ASP A 267 -3.18 -22.91 -51.30
C ASP A 267 -3.41 -23.00 -49.79
N ILE A 268 -2.51 -22.44 -48.96
CA ILE A 268 -2.70 -22.38 -47.50
C ILE A 268 -3.57 -21.20 -47.03
N ASN A 269 -4.24 -20.51 -47.95
CA ASN A 269 -5.03 -19.30 -47.72
C ASN A 269 -4.23 -18.21 -46.98
N HIS A 270 -3.02 -17.93 -47.45
CA HIS A 270 -2.16 -16.87 -46.92
C HIS A 270 -1.27 -16.26 -48.03
N PRO A 271 -1.86 -15.55 -49.01
CA PRO A 271 -1.11 -14.96 -50.11
C PRO A 271 -0.15 -13.86 -49.64
N PHE A 272 0.84 -13.54 -50.45
CA PHE A 272 1.62 -12.32 -50.28
C PHE A 272 0.77 -11.10 -50.66
N SER A 273 0.95 -9.98 -49.97
CA SER A 273 0.21 -8.75 -50.23
C SER A 273 0.44 -8.17 -51.62
N SER A 274 1.63 -8.40 -52.20
CA SER A 274 1.93 -8.14 -53.60
C SER A 274 3.09 -9.01 -54.07
N GLU A 275 3.24 -9.14 -55.39
CA GLU A 275 4.38 -9.84 -55.98
C GLU A 275 5.72 -9.26 -55.55
N TYR A 276 5.84 -7.92 -55.62
CA TYR A 276 7.05 -7.22 -55.21
C TYR A 276 7.41 -7.49 -53.74
N GLN A 277 6.44 -7.36 -52.82
CA GLN A 277 6.67 -7.60 -51.40
C GLN A 277 6.97 -9.07 -51.10
N GLY A 278 6.31 -10.00 -51.79
CA GLY A 278 6.56 -11.43 -51.66
C GLY A 278 7.97 -11.80 -52.11
N MET A 279 8.42 -11.29 -53.26
CA MET A 279 9.78 -11.48 -53.75
C MET A 279 10.80 -10.95 -52.73
N GLN A 280 10.63 -9.73 -52.21
CA GLN A 280 11.54 -9.19 -51.19
C GLN A 280 11.58 -10.04 -49.91
N THR A 281 10.44 -10.59 -49.51
CA THR A 281 10.34 -11.45 -48.33
C THR A 281 11.09 -12.78 -48.54
N VAL A 282 10.86 -13.43 -49.68
CA VAL A 282 11.54 -14.69 -50.05
C VAL A 282 13.05 -14.48 -50.18
N TYR A 283 13.48 -13.34 -50.75
CA TYR A 283 14.91 -12.98 -50.82
C TYR A 283 15.57 -12.99 -49.45
N LYS A 284 14.95 -12.35 -48.46
CA LYS A 284 15.46 -12.27 -47.09
C LYS A 284 15.58 -13.65 -46.45
N TRP A 285 14.60 -14.53 -46.67
CA TRP A 285 14.67 -15.91 -46.17
C TRP A 285 15.84 -16.69 -46.78
N PHE A 286 16.10 -16.53 -48.07
CA PHE A 286 17.23 -17.19 -48.73
C PHE A 286 18.58 -16.64 -48.27
N LEU A 287 18.70 -15.32 -48.06
CA LEU A 287 19.89 -14.70 -47.47
C LEU A 287 20.19 -15.24 -46.06
N GLU A 288 19.16 -15.40 -45.24
CA GLU A 288 19.29 -15.95 -43.89
C GLU A 288 19.79 -17.40 -43.94
N GLU A 289 19.25 -18.20 -44.86
CA GLU A 289 19.66 -19.59 -45.07
C GLU A 289 21.10 -19.72 -45.56
N GLU A 290 21.57 -18.85 -46.48
CA GLU A 290 22.99 -18.83 -46.88
C GLU A 290 23.92 -18.48 -45.72
N ARG A 291 23.53 -17.51 -44.88
CA ARG A 291 24.31 -17.16 -43.68
C ARG A 291 24.42 -18.33 -42.71
N ILE A 292 23.37 -19.14 -42.58
CA ILE A 292 23.38 -20.33 -41.73
C ILE A 292 24.32 -21.40 -42.33
N LYS A 293 24.22 -21.66 -43.64
CA LYS A 293 25.11 -22.60 -44.34
C LYS A 293 26.58 -22.23 -44.19
N ASN A 294 26.93 -20.95 -44.42
CA ASN A 294 28.31 -20.45 -44.34
C ASN A 294 28.90 -20.45 -42.92
N LYS A 295 28.06 -20.52 -41.88
CA LYS A 295 28.52 -20.66 -40.48
C LYS A 295 28.78 -22.12 -40.08
N LEU A 296 28.23 -23.08 -40.84
CA LEU A 296 28.33 -24.51 -40.58
C LEU A 296 29.36 -25.20 -41.48
N SER A 297 29.84 -24.53 -42.52
CA SER A 297 30.93 -24.93 -43.42
C SER A 297 32.28 -24.42 -42.92
#